data_AF-A0AAJ5X3F5-F1
#
_entry.id   AF-A0AAJ5X3F5-F1
#
_cell.length_a   1.000
_cell.length_b   1.000
_cell.length_c   1.000
_cell.angle_alpha   90.00
_cell.angle_beta   90.00
_cell.angle_gamma   90.00
#
_symmetry.space_group_name_H-M   'P 1'
#
loop_
_entity.id
_entity.type
_entity.pdbx_description
1 polymer ?
#
loop_
_entity_poly.entity_id
_entity_poly.type
_entity_poly.pdbx_seq_one_letter_code
_entity_poly.pdbx_strand_id
1 'polypeptide(L)'
;MLTPRRIVLAARLVFVFASLGMALLMLGPFQGAEQMFGLNDKAAHVIAFYGMASGLFLIAPRQRRDDLALFVIAAAFAAELLQGLTGRSVSIIDFLAGSAGVAAAWAPGRIEQLRDAFRRAPDLTLGEIARVERRRRQGVDAGPRPSPALTGRD
;
A
#
# COMPACT_ATOMS: atom_id res chain seq x y z
N MET A 1 -16.67 -6.13 -22.49
CA MET A 1 -15.32 -6.63 -22.15
C MET A 1 -14.72 -5.81 -21.01
N LEU A 2 -14.27 -6.46 -19.94
CA LEU A 2 -13.63 -5.81 -18.79
C LEU A 2 -12.20 -5.43 -19.14
N THR A 3 -11.99 -4.18 -19.55
CA THR A 3 -10.63 -3.65 -19.74
C THR A 3 -9.97 -3.38 -18.36
N PRO A 4 -8.64 -3.51 -18.22
CA PRO A 4 -7.93 -3.18 -16.99
C PRO A 4 -8.24 -1.75 -16.48
N ARG A 5 -8.46 -0.80 -17.39
CA ARG A 5 -8.87 0.57 -17.05
C ARG A 5 -10.23 0.62 -16.35
N ARG A 6 -11.21 -0.14 -16.84
CA ARG A 6 -12.55 -0.24 -16.22
C ARG A 6 -12.50 -0.97 -14.88
N ILE A 7 -11.67 -2.01 -14.76
CA ILE A 7 -11.44 -2.71 -13.48
C ILE A 7 -10.85 -1.77 -12.44
N VAL A 8 -9.80 -1.02 -12.78
CA VAL A 8 -9.19 -0.05 -11.86
C VAL A 8 -10.16 1.08 -11.51
N LEU A 9 -10.99 1.54 -12.46
CA LEU A 9 -12.00 2.56 -12.18
C LEU A 9 -13.05 2.05 -11.18
N ALA A 10 -13.60 0.84 -11.38
CA ALA A 10 -14.49 0.21 -10.42
C ALA A 10 -13.79 0.02 -9.06
N ALA A 11 -12.53 -0.44 -9.11
CA ALA A 11 -11.52 -0.42 -8.05
C ALA A 11 -11.60 0.83 -7.16
N ARG A 12 -11.41 1.98 -7.82
CA ARG A 12 -11.37 3.31 -7.20
C ARG A 12 -12.70 3.70 -6.61
N LEU A 13 -13.81 3.45 -7.30
CA LEU A 13 -15.14 3.77 -6.78
C LEU A 13 -15.42 2.97 -5.50
N VAL A 14 -15.20 1.66 -5.52
CA VAL A 14 -15.34 0.80 -4.34
C VAL A 14 -14.43 1.29 -3.21
N PHE A 15 -13.18 1.63 -3.52
CA PHE A 15 -12.24 2.15 -2.53
C PHE A 15 -12.71 3.45 -1.91
N VAL A 16 -13.23 4.40 -2.68
CA VAL A 16 -13.76 5.68 -2.17
C VAL A 16 -14.93 5.42 -1.22
N PHE A 17 -15.89 4.57 -1.60
CA PHE A 17 -17.00 4.22 -0.72
C PHE A 17 -16.55 3.50 0.55
N ALA A 18 -15.60 2.56 0.44
CA ALA A 18 -15.03 1.87 1.60
C ALA A 18 -14.29 2.83 2.54
N SER A 19 -13.51 3.76 1.98
CA SER A 19 -12.78 4.79 2.74
C SER A 19 -13.72 5.72 3.49
N LEU A 20 -14.80 6.15 2.83
CA LEU A 20 -15.84 6.98 3.44
C LEU A 20 -16.57 6.21 4.56
N GLY A 21 -16.95 4.96 4.29
CA GLY A 21 -17.58 4.09 5.29
C GLY A 21 -16.69 3.89 6.52
N MET A 22 -15.40 3.64 6.32
CA MET A 22 -14.42 3.53 7.40
C MET A 22 -14.33 4.83 8.21
N ALA A 23 -14.24 5.99 7.55
CA ALA A 23 -14.18 7.28 8.25
C ALA A 23 -15.44 7.52 9.10
N LEU A 24 -16.62 7.19 8.56
CA LEU A 24 -17.89 7.30 9.29
C LEU A 24 -17.96 6.35 10.49
N LEU A 25 -17.46 5.12 10.36
CA LEU A 25 -17.44 4.17 11.48
C LEU A 25 -16.46 4.62 12.57
N MET A 26 -15.29 5.13 12.18
CA MET A 26 -14.24 5.53 13.13
C MET A 26 -14.54 6.87 13.84
N LEU A 27 -15.12 7.84 13.15
CA LEU A 27 -15.39 9.19 13.71
C LEU A 27 -16.85 9.38 14.12
N GLY A 28 -17.77 8.60 13.55
CA GLY A 28 -19.19 8.70 13.85
C GLY A 28 -19.57 8.06 15.19
N PRO A 29 -20.84 8.19 15.61
CA PRO A 29 -21.33 7.64 16.87
C PRO A 29 -21.53 6.11 16.86
N PHE A 30 -20.99 5.41 15.87
CA PHE A 30 -21.23 3.99 15.62
C PHE A 30 -20.21 3.06 16.30
N GLN A 31 -19.74 3.42 17.49
CA GLN A 31 -18.82 2.56 18.24
C GLN A 31 -19.48 1.22 18.61
N GLY A 32 -18.71 0.14 18.58
CA GLY A 32 -19.23 -1.20 18.87
C GLY A 32 -19.93 -1.86 17.68
N ALA A 33 -20.03 -1.21 16.52
CA ALA A 33 -20.60 -1.83 15.32
C ALA A 33 -19.81 -3.07 14.88
N GLU A 34 -18.51 -3.11 15.17
CA GLU A 34 -17.63 -4.24 14.97
C GLU A 34 -18.02 -5.47 15.80
N GLN A 35 -18.68 -5.28 16.95
CA GLN A 35 -19.16 -6.37 17.80
C GLN A 35 -20.30 -7.13 17.15
N MET A 36 -21.08 -6.50 16.26
CA MET A 36 -22.08 -7.19 15.44
C MET A 36 -21.46 -8.24 14.52
N PHE A 37 -20.18 -8.08 14.19
CA PHE A 37 -19.38 -9.03 13.40
C PHE A 37 -18.52 -9.94 14.29
N GLY A 38 -18.68 -9.90 15.62
CA GLY A 38 -17.87 -10.68 16.57
C GLY A 38 -16.41 -10.23 16.66
N LEU A 39 -16.09 -9.03 16.18
CA LEU A 39 -14.75 -8.47 16.22
C LEU A 39 -14.59 -7.63 17.48
N ASN A 40 -13.40 -7.70 18.09
CA ASN A 40 -12.99 -6.66 19.02
C ASN A 40 -12.46 -5.44 18.24
N ASP A 41 -12.45 -4.29 18.91
CA ASP A 41 -12.05 -2.99 18.33
C ASP A 41 -10.68 -3.03 17.65
N LYS A 42 -9.71 -3.71 18.26
CA LYS A 42 -8.34 -3.86 17.71
C LYS A 42 -8.32 -4.68 16.44
N ALA A 43 -9.07 -5.79 16.40
CA ALA A 43 -9.19 -6.63 15.22
C ALA A 43 -9.87 -5.87 14.07
N ALA A 44 -10.88 -5.06 14.40
CA ALA A 44 -11.53 -4.18 13.42
C ALA A 44 -10.54 -3.18 12.82
N HIS A 45 -9.68 -2.55 13.63
CA HIS A 45 -8.62 -1.67 13.16
C HIS A 45 -7.63 -2.38 12.23
N VAL A 46 -7.12 -3.56 12.64
CA VAL A 46 -6.21 -4.36 11.81
C VAL A 46 -6.83 -4.66 10.44
N ILE A 47 -8.07 -5.15 10.42
CA ILE A 47 -8.77 -5.53 9.19
C ILE A 47 -9.04 -4.30 8.30
N ALA A 48 -9.52 -3.20 8.91
CA ALA A 48 -9.84 -1.99 8.18
C ALA A 48 -8.60 -1.39 7.51
N PHE A 49 -7.50 -1.23 8.25
CA PHE A 49 -6.25 -0.68 7.70
C PHE A 49 -5.53 -1.65 6.74
N TYR A 50 -5.65 -2.97 6.94
CA TYR A 50 -5.21 -3.97 5.96
C TYR A 50 -5.96 -3.82 4.63
N GLY A 51 -7.29 -3.69 4.70
CA GLY A 51 -8.15 -3.48 3.53
C GLY A 51 -7.83 -2.19 2.80
N MET A 52 -7.64 -1.09 3.55
CA MET A 52 -7.25 0.20 3.01
C MET A 52 -5.90 0.16 2.31
N ALA A 53 -4.87 -0.42 2.93
CA ALA A 53 -3.56 -0.56 2.31
C ALA A 53 -3.62 -1.42 1.03
N SER A 54 -4.30 -2.57 1.10
CA SER A 54 -4.46 -3.47 -0.05
C SER A 54 -5.22 -2.81 -1.21
N GLY A 55 -6.32 -2.12 -0.90
CA GLY A 55 -7.10 -1.36 -1.87
C GLY A 55 -6.29 -0.26 -2.52
N LEU A 56 -5.49 0.47 -1.75
CA LEU A 56 -4.62 1.52 -2.26
C LEU A 56 -3.54 0.98 -3.20
N PHE A 57 -2.93 -0.16 -2.87
CA PHE A 57 -1.97 -0.84 -3.76
C PHE A 57 -2.60 -1.28 -5.09
N LEU A 58 -3.89 -1.65 -5.07
CA LEU A 58 -4.62 -2.07 -6.26
C LEU A 58 -4.95 -0.87 -7.18
N ILE A 59 -5.42 0.24 -6.62
CA ILE A 59 -5.93 1.38 -7.42
C ILE A 59 -4.84 2.36 -7.88
N ALA A 60 -3.67 2.30 -7.24
CA ALA A 60 -2.51 3.15 -7.53
C ALA A 60 -1.29 2.35 -8.01
N PRO A 61 -1.41 1.55 -9.10
CA PRO A 61 -0.35 0.62 -9.53
C PRO A 61 0.94 1.30 -10.01
N ARG A 62 0.92 2.62 -10.22
CA ARG A 62 2.09 3.41 -10.64
C ARG A 62 2.87 4.01 -9.47
N GLN A 63 2.33 3.93 -8.25
CA GLN A 63 2.96 4.48 -7.06
C GLN A 63 3.78 3.41 -6.35
N ARG A 64 4.80 3.83 -5.60
CA ARG A 64 5.65 2.89 -4.84
C ARG A 64 4.85 2.36 -3.66
N ARG A 65 4.89 1.05 -3.45
CA ARG A 65 4.19 0.39 -2.32
C ARG A 65 4.61 0.96 -0.97
N ASP A 66 5.89 1.32 -0.83
CA ASP A 66 6.43 1.89 0.40
C ASP A 66 5.80 3.25 0.72
N ASP A 67 5.69 4.13 -0.29
CA ASP A 67 5.07 5.46 -0.14
C ASP A 67 3.58 5.34 0.19
N LEU A 68 2.88 4.39 -0.45
CA LEU A 68 1.48 4.10 -0.17
C LEU A 68 1.26 3.53 1.24
N ALA A 69 2.14 2.62 1.70
CA ALA A 69 2.06 2.08 3.05
C ALA A 69 2.28 3.19 4.10
N LEU A 70 3.29 4.05 3.89
CA LEU A 70 3.55 5.19 4.75
C LEU A 70 2.37 6.17 4.79
N PHE A 71 1.75 6.42 3.63
CA PHE A 71 0.55 7.24 3.56
C PHE A 71 -0.59 6.69 4.42
N VAL A 72 -0.84 5.38 4.37
CA VAL A 72 -1.92 4.76 5.19
C VAL A 72 -1.57 4.77 6.68
N ILE A 73 -0.30 4.57 7.05
CA ILE A 73 0.15 4.71 8.45
C ILE A 73 -0.06 6.15 8.94
N ALA A 74 0.30 7.13 8.13
CA ALA A 74 0.06 8.54 8.45
C ALA A 74 -1.44 8.84 8.59
N ALA A 75 -2.28 8.24 7.73
CA ALA A 75 -3.74 8.35 7.83
C ALA A 75 -4.29 7.68 9.11
N ALA A 76 -3.72 6.56 9.54
CA ALA A 76 -4.08 5.91 10.81
C ALA A 76 -3.79 6.83 12.01
N PHE A 77 -2.61 7.44 12.03
CA PHE A 77 -2.24 8.42 13.04
C PHE A 77 -3.17 9.65 13.01
N ALA A 78 -3.49 10.15 11.82
CA ALA A 78 -4.41 11.28 11.67
C ALA A 78 -5.83 10.93 12.17
N ALA A 79 -6.34 9.72 11.87
CA ALA A 79 -7.64 9.27 12.35
C ALA A 79 -7.72 9.27 13.88
N GLU A 80 -6.67 8.79 14.54
CA GLU A 80 -6.55 8.79 16.00
C GLU A 80 -6.58 10.22 16.59
N LEU A 81 -5.82 11.14 15.98
CA LEU A 81 -5.86 12.55 16.38
C LEU A 81 -7.24 13.17 16.19
N LEU A 82 -7.91 12.87 15.08
CA LEU A 82 -9.28 13.34 14.81
C LEU A 82 -10.26 12.79 15.84
N GLN A 83 -10.13 11.52 16.25
CA GLN A 83 -10.94 10.95 17.32
C GLN A 83 -10.73 11.72 18.64
N GLY A 84 -9.48 12.09 18.96
CA GLY A 84 -9.16 12.99 20.07
C GLY A 84 -9.94 14.31 20.05
N LEU A 85 -10.08 14.93 18.87
CA LEU A 85 -10.84 16.17 18.69
C LEU A 85 -12.36 15.98 18.81
N THR A 86 -12.87 14.77 18.61
CA THR A 86 -14.29 14.43 18.84
C THR A 86 -14.62 14.16 20.31
N GLY A 87 -13.66 14.35 21.22
CA GLY A 87 -13.82 14.09 22.66
C GLY A 87 -13.56 12.64 23.06
N ARG A 88 -12.98 11.81 22.17
CA ARG A 88 -12.59 10.43 22.47
C ARG A 88 -11.17 10.37 23.01
N SER A 89 -10.86 9.31 23.76
CA SER A 89 -9.51 9.04 24.23
C SER A 89 -8.63 8.61 23.06
N VAL A 90 -7.51 9.31 22.87
CA VAL A 90 -6.46 8.88 21.95
C VAL A 90 -5.83 7.58 22.45
N SER A 91 -5.78 6.57 21.58
CA SER A 91 -5.33 5.22 21.82
C SER A 91 -4.12 4.89 20.93
N ILE A 92 -2.96 4.81 21.56
CA ILE A 92 -1.74 4.32 20.91
C ILE A 92 -1.94 2.88 20.40
N ILE A 93 -2.76 2.10 21.10
CA ILE A 93 -3.00 0.70 20.75
C ILE A 93 -3.78 0.57 19.45
N ASP A 94 -4.74 1.46 19.19
CA ASP A 94 -5.55 1.41 17.97
C ASP A 94 -4.76 1.91 16.76
N PHE A 95 -3.90 2.91 16.96
CA PHE A 95 -2.87 3.29 15.99
C PHE A 95 -1.92 2.12 15.65
N LEU A 96 -1.44 1.38 16.66
CA LEU A 96 -0.56 0.22 16.46
C LEU A 96 -1.30 -0.92 15.75
N ALA A 97 -2.57 -1.16 16.09
CA ALA A 97 -3.43 -2.13 15.41
C ALA A 97 -3.60 -1.77 13.93
N GLY A 98 -3.87 -0.49 13.62
CA GLY A 98 -3.94 -0.01 12.25
C GLY A 98 -2.61 -0.19 11.50
N SER A 99 -1.50 0.18 12.13
CA SER A 99 -0.15 0.00 11.58
C SER A 99 0.18 -1.47 11.31
N ALA A 100 -0.25 -2.38 12.19
CA ALA A 100 -0.09 -3.83 11.99
C ALA A 100 -0.90 -4.32 10.78
N GLY A 101 -2.11 -3.81 10.58
CA GLY A 101 -2.90 -4.07 9.38
C GLY A 101 -2.18 -3.65 8.09
N VAL A 102 -1.59 -2.45 8.06
CA VAL A 102 -0.80 -1.97 6.92
C VAL A 102 0.43 -2.84 6.69
N ALA A 103 1.16 -3.21 7.76
CA ALA A 103 2.32 -4.07 7.67
C ALA A 103 1.95 -5.45 7.11
N ALA A 104 0.82 -6.03 7.53
CA ALA A 104 0.33 -7.30 7.00
C ALA A 104 -0.02 -7.24 5.50
N ALA A 105 -0.49 -6.10 5.00
CA ALA A 105 -0.74 -5.90 3.56
C ALA A 105 0.55 -5.69 2.76
N TRP A 106 1.52 -4.98 3.34
CA TRP A 106 2.78 -4.62 2.68
C TRP A 106 3.82 -5.75 2.67
N ALA A 107 3.93 -6.50 3.77
CA ALA A 107 5.01 -7.46 4.01
C ALA A 107 5.13 -8.56 2.93
N PRO A 108 4.04 -9.22 2.48
CA PRO A 108 4.16 -10.26 1.45
C PRO A 108 4.81 -9.73 0.16
N GLY A 109 4.44 -8.51 -0.23
CA GLY A 109 5.03 -7.86 -1.40
C GLY A 109 6.51 -7.54 -1.23
N ARG A 110 6.95 -7.20 -0.01
CA ARG A 110 8.35 -6.93 0.28
C ARG A 110 9.18 -8.21 0.35
N ILE A 111 8.64 -9.25 0.98
CA ILE A 111 9.27 -10.59 1.06
C ILE A 111 9.51 -11.13 -0.34
N GLU A 112 8.54 -11.02 -1.25
CA GLU A 112 8.71 -11.48 -2.64
C GLU A 112 9.85 -10.74 -3.35
N GLN A 113 9.90 -9.42 -3.21
CA GLN A 113 10.97 -8.61 -3.80
C GLN A 113 12.36 -8.98 -3.25
N LEU A 114 12.45 -9.29 -1.95
CA LEU A 114 13.70 -9.75 -1.33
C LEU A 114 14.09 -11.13 -1.85
N ARG A 115 13.14 -12.06 -1.94
CA ARG A 115 13.33 -13.40 -2.48
C ARG A 115 13.84 -13.36 -3.93
N ASP A 116 13.23 -12.52 -4.76
CA ASP A 116 13.65 -12.33 -6.15
C ASP A 116 15.00 -11.63 -6.28
N ALA A 117 15.38 -10.80 -5.32
CA ALA A 117 16.70 -10.19 -5.29
C ALA A 117 17.78 -11.22 -4.94
N PHE A 118 17.55 -12.07 -3.94
CA PHE A 118 18.49 -13.11 -3.53
C PHE A 118 18.70 -14.17 -4.61
N ARG A 119 17.64 -14.50 -5.37
CA ARG A 119 17.76 -15.42 -6.53
C ARG A 119 18.58 -14.83 -7.67
N ARG A 120 18.52 -13.51 -7.90
CA ARG A 120 19.22 -12.85 -9.01
C ARG A 120 20.68 -12.52 -8.72
N ALA A 121 21.02 -12.29 -7.45
CA ALA A 121 22.36 -11.87 -7.05
C ALA A 121 22.76 -12.51 -5.70
N PRO A 122 22.94 -13.83 -5.66
CA PRO A 122 23.24 -14.56 -4.43
C PRO A 122 24.57 -14.15 -3.79
N ASP A 123 25.53 -13.71 -4.61
CA ASP A 123 26.89 -13.37 -4.18
C ASP A 123 27.06 -11.89 -3.78
N LEU A 124 26.00 -11.07 -3.93
CA LEU A 124 26.04 -9.65 -3.57
C LEU A 124 25.51 -9.41 -2.16
N THR A 125 26.15 -8.50 -1.45
CA THR A 125 25.64 -8.02 -0.16
C THR A 125 24.34 -7.21 -0.34
N LEU A 126 23.53 -7.12 0.73
CA LEU A 126 22.28 -6.32 0.72
C LEU A 126 22.50 -4.87 0.27
N GLY A 127 23.63 -4.27 0.64
CA GLY A 127 24.00 -2.91 0.25
C GLY A 127 24.29 -2.78 -1.24
N GLU A 128 24.94 -3.77 -1.84
CA GLU A 128 25.24 -3.81 -3.28
C GLU A 128 23.98 -4.05 -4.10
N ILE A 129 23.12 -4.98 -3.69
CA ILE A 129 21.81 -5.21 -4.30
C ILE A 129 20.99 -3.90 -4.30
N ALA A 130 20.98 -3.17 -3.18
CA ALA A 130 20.27 -1.90 -3.08
C ALA A 130 20.86 -0.82 -4.00
N ARG A 131 22.18 -0.78 -4.18
CA ARG A 131 22.86 0.17 -5.09
C ARG A 131 22.53 -0.14 -6.56
N VAL A 132 22.59 -1.41 -6.96
CA VAL A 132 22.26 -1.87 -8.32
C VAL A 132 20.80 -1.54 -8.66
N GLU A 133 19.88 -1.84 -7.73
CA GLU A 133 18.45 -1.56 -7.91
C GLU A 133 18.18 -0.03 -7.99
N ARG A 134 18.88 0.80 -7.21
CA ARG A 134 18.79 2.26 -7.32
C ARG A 134 19.24 2.75 -8.70
N ARG A 135 20.37 2.25 -9.23
CA ARG A 135 20.86 2.61 -10.58
C ARG A 135 19.87 2.22 -11.67
N ARG A 136 19.32 1.00 -11.58
CA ARG A 136 18.30 0.51 -12.50
C ARG A 136 17.03 1.37 -12.49
N ARG A 137 16.56 1.76 -11.30
CA ARG A 137 15.39 2.66 -11.14
C ARG A 137 15.64 4.07 -11.66
N GLN A 138 16.89 4.53 -11.64
CA GLN A 138 17.31 5.82 -12.19
C GLN A 138 17.50 5.78 -13.72
N GLY A 139 17.27 4.63 -14.37
CA GLY A 139 17.37 4.49 -15.83
C GLY A 139 18.79 4.60 -16.36
N VAL A 140 19.81 4.50 -15.50
CA VAL A 140 21.22 4.68 -15.89
C VAL A 140 21.72 3.54 -16.79
N ASP A 141 21.06 2.38 -16.75
CA ASP A 141 21.35 1.23 -17.63
C ASP A 141 20.50 1.17 -18.92
N ALA A 142 19.75 2.24 -19.25
CA ALA A 142 19.20 2.37 -20.59
C ALA A 142 20.32 2.78 -21.57
N GLY A 143 21.25 1.85 -21.85
CA GLY A 143 22.21 2.00 -22.92
C GLY A 143 21.50 2.37 -24.24
N PRO A 144 22.15 3.11 -25.15
CA PRO A 144 21.52 3.60 -26.38
C PRO A 144 20.84 2.43 -27.09
N ARG A 145 19.52 2.53 -27.32
CA ARG A 145 18.83 1.61 -28.22
C ARG A 145 19.56 1.72 -29.57
N PRO A 146 20.14 0.65 -30.13
CA PRO A 146 20.72 0.74 -31.46
C PRO A 146 19.62 1.20 -32.40
N SER A 147 19.84 2.36 -33.03
CA SER A 147 18.99 2.82 -34.13
C SER A 147 18.88 1.68 -35.14
N PRO A 148 17.67 1.35 -35.63
CA PRO A 148 17.57 0.46 -36.77
C PRO A 148 18.28 1.17 -37.92
N ALA A 149 19.51 0.74 -38.21
CA ALA A 149 20.17 1.06 -39.44
C ALA A 149 19.25 0.57 -40.54
N LEU A 150 18.55 1.51 -41.18
CA LEU A 150 17.93 1.27 -42.48
C LEU A 150 19.11 1.03 -43.42
N THR A 151 19.51 -0.23 -43.51
CA THR A 151 20.33 -0.75 -44.59
C THR A 151 19.61 -0.41 -45.89
N GLY A 152 20.17 0.56 -46.61
CA GLY A 152 19.90 0.72 -48.02
C GLY A 152 20.17 -0.60 -48.74
N ARG A 153 19.26 -0.93 -49.63
CA ARG A 153 19.51 -1.75 -50.81
C ARG A 153 18.77 -1.06 -51.95
N ASP A 154 19.58 -0.35 -52.73
CA ASP A 154 19.63 -0.33 -54.21
C ASP A 154 18.32 -0.55 -54.96
#